data_AF-A0A8T5RSX1-F1
#
_entry.id   AF-A0A8T5RSX1-F1
#
_cell.length_a   1.000
_cell.length_b   1.000
_cell.length_c   1.000
_cell.angle_alpha   90.00
_cell.angle_beta   90.00
_cell.angle_gamma   90.00
#
_symmetry.space_group_name_H-M   'P 1'
#
loop_
_entity.id
_entity.type
_entity.pdbx_description
1 polymer ?
#
loop_
_entity_poly.entity_id
_entity_poly.type
_entity_poly.pdbx_seq_one_letter_code
_entity_poly.pdbx_strand_id
1 'polypeptide(L)'
;MEIFWLGHAAFKVKTDSGRVIYLDPYQLKDGEEKADIIVSSHSHGDHFSAGDIKKIMKDDTIVLGPESISSNLKQFDGQPIKLGDSFDYKDLSIELMPSYNIK
;
A
#
# COMPACT_ATOMS: atom_id res chain seq x y z
N MET A 1 -5.59 -10.33 -13.83
CA MET A 1 -5.19 -9.84 -12.51
C MET A 1 -5.07 -11.02 -11.55
N GLU A 2 -4.03 -11.03 -10.72
CA GLU A 2 -3.78 -12.06 -9.70
C GLU A 2 -3.71 -11.42 -8.30
N ILE A 3 -4.20 -12.12 -7.28
CA ILE A 3 -4.19 -11.66 -5.88
C ILE A 3 -3.59 -12.75 -5.01
N PHE A 4 -2.61 -12.37 -4.20
CA PHE A 4 -1.89 -13.24 -3.28
C PHE A 4 -2.13 -12.76 -1.86
N TRP A 5 -2.60 -13.65 -1.00
CA TRP A 5 -2.64 -13.39 0.44
C TRP A 5 -1.29 -13.75 1.06
N LEU A 6 -0.71 -12.81 1.82
CA LEU A 6 0.62 -12.94 2.40
C LEU A 6 0.58 -13.14 3.93
N GLY A 7 -0.63 -13.12 4.52
CA GLY A 7 -0.87 -13.23 5.96
C GLY A 7 -1.46 -11.94 6.54
N HIS A 8 -2.24 -12.05 7.63
CA HIS A 8 -2.94 -10.92 8.23
C HIS A 8 -3.76 -10.12 7.19
N ALA A 9 -3.61 -8.80 7.13
CA ALA A 9 -4.17 -7.91 6.13
C ALA A 9 -3.22 -7.69 4.92
N ALA A 10 -2.09 -8.40 4.84
CA ALA A 10 -1.12 -8.22 3.78
C ALA A 10 -1.56 -8.93 2.49
N PHE A 11 -1.72 -8.17 1.41
CA PHE A 11 -2.01 -8.70 0.07
C PHE A 11 -1.02 -8.16 -0.95
N LYS A 12 -0.68 -8.99 -1.94
CA LYS A 12 -0.03 -8.56 -3.17
C LYS A 12 -1.02 -8.71 -4.34
N VAL A 13 -1.19 -7.65 -5.10
CA VAL A 13 -1.99 -7.65 -6.33
C VAL A 13 -1.07 -7.47 -7.51
N LYS A 14 -1.20 -8.35 -8.51
CA LYS A 14 -0.50 -8.24 -9.79
C LYS A 14 -1.50 -7.98 -10.90
N THR A 15 -1.36 -6.82 -11.55
CA THR A 15 -2.22 -6.43 -12.67
C THR A 15 -1.86 -7.21 -13.94
N ASP A 16 -2.74 -7.20 -14.94
CA ASP A 16 -2.45 -7.86 -16.23
C ASP A 16 -1.30 -7.19 -17.00
N SER A 17 -1.02 -5.91 -16.71
CA SER A 17 0.16 -5.21 -17.24
C SER A 17 1.45 -5.51 -16.48
N GLY A 18 1.40 -6.37 -15.46
CA GLY A 18 2.54 -6.80 -14.67
C GLY A 18 2.86 -5.92 -13.46
N ARG A 19 2.09 -4.86 -13.18
CA ARG A 19 2.31 -3.99 -12.01
C ARG A 19 2.02 -4.69 -10.69
N VAL A 20 2.82 -4.38 -9.68
CA VAL A 20 2.81 -5.01 -8.37
C VAL A 20 2.40 -4.00 -7.30
N ILE A 21 1.29 -4.30 -6.62
CA ILE A 21 0.73 -3.48 -5.55
C ILE A 21 0.72 -4.29 -4.26
N TYR A 22 1.17 -3.70 -3.15
CA TYR A 22 1.02 -4.29 -1.82
C TYR A 22 0.02 -3.49 -0.99
N LEU A 23 -0.85 -4.21 -0.29
CA LEU A 23 -1.76 -3.66 0.70
C LEU A 23 -1.30 -4.15 2.08
N ASP A 24 -1.17 -3.25 3.05
CA ASP A 24 -0.81 -3.52 4.45
C ASP A 24 0.34 -4.53 4.63
N PRO A 25 1.54 -4.28 4.04
CA PRO A 25 2.65 -5.21 4.12
C PRO A 25 3.07 -5.44 5.58
N TYR A 26 3.06 -6.70 6.02
CA TYR A 26 3.42 -7.10 7.37
C TYR A 26 4.03 -8.51 7.38
N GLN A 27 5.16 -8.67 8.07
CA GLN A 27 5.89 -9.94 8.21
C GLN A 27 6.20 -10.60 6.85
N LEU A 28 6.63 -9.78 5.88
CA LEU A 28 6.96 -10.27 4.54
C LEU A 28 8.23 -11.12 4.58
N LYS A 29 8.21 -12.19 3.77
CA LYS A 29 9.39 -13.01 3.50
C LYS A 29 10.42 -12.20 2.73
N ASP A 30 11.70 -12.54 2.93
CA ASP A 30 12.76 -11.93 2.13
C ASP A 30 12.66 -12.39 0.67
N GLY A 31 13.02 -11.50 -0.26
CA GLY A 31 12.98 -11.78 -1.69
C GLY A 31 11.60 -11.62 -2.36
N GLU A 32 10.61 -11.08 -1.65
CA GLU A 32 9.34 -10.67 -2.26
C GLU A 32 9.55 -9.68 -3.41
N GLU A 33 8.65 -9.75 -4.40
CA GLU A 33 8.71 -8.93 -5.62
C GLU A 33 8.61 -7.43 -5.26
N LYS A 34 9.42 -6.60 -5.92
CA LYS A 34 9.44 -5.15 -5.66
C LYS A 34 8.12 -4.49 -6.09
N ALA A 35 7.64 -3.57 -5.29
CA ALA A 35 6.35 -2.91 -5.47
C ALA A 35 6.45 -1.69 -6.40
N ASP A 36 5.47 -1.54 -7.29
CA ASP A 36 5.20 -0.24 -7.93
C ASP A 36 4.44 0.67 -6.98
N ILE A 37 3.47 0.12 -6.24
CA ILE A 37 2.66 0.86 -5.26
C ILE A 37 2.56 0.07 -3.95
N ILE A 38 2.67 0.76 -2.83
CA ILE A 38 2.41 0.22 -1.50
C ILE A 38 1.33 1.07 -0.85
N VAL A 39 0.31 0.45 -0.28
CA VAL A 39 -0.78 1.14 0.42
C VAL A 39 -0.85 0.62 1.84
N SER A 40 -0.86 1.53 2.82
CA SER A 40 -1.16 1.21 4.22
C SER A 40 -2.46 1.86 4.65
N SER A 41 -3.35 1.08 5.25
CA SER A 41 -4.70 1.49 5.64
C SER A 41 -4.72 2.37 6.88
N HIS A 42 -3.86 2.12 7.86
CA HIS A 42 -3.74 2.91 9.09
C HIS A 42 -2.38 2.68 9.78
N SER A 43 -2.13 3.39 10.89
CA SER A 43 -0.79 3.52 11.49
C SER A 43 -0.35 2.38 12.41
N HIS A 44 -1.20 1.39 12.68
CA HIS A 44 -0.82 0.26 13.53
C HIS A 44 0.30 -0.55 12.88
N GLY A 45 1.21 -1.10 13.69
CA GLY A 45 2.44 -1.74 13.17
C GLY A 45 2.20 -2.99 12.32
N ASP A 46 1.05 -3.64 12.47
CA ASP A 46 0.56 -4.75 11.66
C ASP A 46 -0.09 -4.33 10.34
N HIS A 47 -0.20 -3.02 10.08
CA HIS A 47 -0.69 -2.42 8.83
C HIS A 47 0.28 -1.40 8.22
N PHE A 48 1.19 -0.85 9.03
CA PHE A 48 2.29 0.03 8.65
C PHE A 48 3.62 -0.51 9.18
N SER A 49 4.12 -1.60 8.60
CA SER A 49 5.45 -2.11 8.93
C SER A 49 6.51 -1.38 8.11
N ALA A 50 7.16 -0.37 8.71
CA ALA A 50 8.24 0.37 8.06
C ALA A 50 9.39 -0.54 7.57
N GLY A 51 9.64 -1.65 8.28
CA GLY A 51 10.64 -2.64 7.87
C GLY A 51 10.23 -3.39 6.61
N ASP A 52 8.99 -3.87 6.54
CA ASP A 52 8.50 -4.61 5.38
C ASP A 52 8.30 -3.70 4.17
N ILE A 53 7.83 -2.47 4.36
CA ILE A 53 7.77 -1.45 3.30
C ILE A 53 9.15 -1.30 2.64
N LYS A 54 10.22 -1.10 3.43
CA LYS A 54 11.60 -0.99 2.91
C LYS A 54 12.06 -2.22 2.13
N LYS A 55 11.67 -3.43 2.54
CA LYS A 55 12.08 -4.67 1.84
C LYS A 55 11.56 -4.72 0.40
N ILE A 56 10.37 -4.20 0.15
CA ILE A 56 9.71 -4.28 -1.17
C ILE A 56 9.80 -2.99 -1.99
N MET A 57 10.36 -1.91 -1.44
CA MET A 57 10.60 -0.68 -2.19
C MET A 57 11.71 -0.82 -3.25
N LYS A 58 11.54 -0.05 -4.32
CA LYS A 58 12.50 0.34 -5.36
C LYS A 58 12.40 1.86 -5.57
N ASP A 59 13.30 2.43 -6.37
CA ASP A 59 13.46 3.90 -6.51
C ASP A 59 12.18 4.62 -6.97
N ASP A 60 11.33 3.96 -7.76
CA ASP A 60 10.07 4.52 -8.29
C ASP A 60 8.81 4.01 -7.56
N THR A 61 8.97 3.36 -6.41
CA THR A 61 7.82 2.90 -5.59
C THR A 61 7.04 4.09 -5.04
N ILE A 62 5.73 4.07 -5.24
CA ILE A 62 4.81 5.04 -4.64
C ILE A 62 4.24 4.45 -3.34
N VAL A 63 4.36 5.18 -2.23
CA VAL A 63 3.77 4.77 -0.95
C VAL A 63 2.56 5.65 -0.64
N LEU A 64 1.41 5.02 -0.42
CA LEU A 64 0.12 5.67 -0.25
C LEU A 64 -0.52 5.28 1.08
N GLY A 65 -1.45 6.12 1.52
CA GLY A 65 -2.33 5.86 2.65
C GLY A 65 -3.18 7.07 2.98
N PRO A 66 -4.08 6.98 3.96
CA PRO A 66 -4.91 8.12 4.34
C PRO A 66 -4.09 9.26 4.97
N GLU A 67 -4.61 10.49 4.90
CA GLU A 67 -3.99 11.67 5.53
C GLU A 67 -3.67 11.48 7.02
N SER A 68 -4.44 10.64 7.72
CA SER A 68 -4.23 10.31 9.14
C SER A 68 -2.87 9.68 9.44
N ILE A 69 -2.21 9.09 8.43
CA ILE A 69 -0.88 8.49 8.55
C ILE A 69 0.21 9.28 7.82
N SER A 70 -0.07 10.53 7.43
CA SER A 70 0.88 11.40 6.70
C SER A 70 2.26 11.52 7.37
N SER A 71 2.34 11.60 8.70
CA SER A 71 3.61 11.62 9.43
C SER A 71 4.42 10.33 9.23
N ASN A 72 3.75 9.17 9.15
CA ASN A 72 4.39 7.89 8.88
C ASN A 72 4.88 7.83 7.42
N LEU A 73 4.08 8.31 6.47
CA LEU A 73 4.37 8.31 5.03
C LEU A 73 5.61 9.15 4.66
N LYS A 74 5.87 10.26 5.37
CA LYS A 74 7.05 11.12 5.15
C LYS A 74 8.39 10.37 5.21
N GLN A 75 8.46 9.25 5.92
CA GLN A 75 9.65 8.42 6.00
C GLN A 75 10.03 7.76 4.66
N PHE A 76 9.09 7.74 3.70
CA PHE A 76 9.18 7.07 2.40
C PHE A 76 8.89 8.00 1.23
N ASP A 77 8.89 9.32 1.46
CA ASP A 77 8.37 10.32 0.50
C ASP A 77 6.95 9.96 0.00
N GLY A 78 6.15 9.36 0.90
CA GLY A 78 4.83 8.83 0.57
C GLY A 78 3.77 9.92 0.44
N GLN A 79 2.78 9.66 -0.40
CA GLN A 79 1.70 10.57 -0.72
C GLN A 79 0.44 10.22 0.09
N PRO A 80 -0.03 11.10 0.99
CA PRO A 80 -1.33 10.92 1.62
C PRO A 80 -2.46 11.16 0.61
N ILE A 81 -3.54 10.39 0.71
CA ILE A 81 -4.78 10.56 -0.07
C ILE A 81 -5.92 10.88 0.89
N LYS A 82 -6.82 11.79 0.50
CA LYS A 82 -8.02 12.12 1.29
C LYS A 82 -9.08 11.04 1.13
N LEU A 83 -9.94 10.91 2.13
CA LEU A 83 -11.10 10.03 2.03
C LEU A 83 -12.03 10.53 0.92
N GLY A 84 -12.46 9.61 0.04
CA GLY A 84 -13.27 9.91 -1.14
C GLY A 84 -12.48 10.38 -2.36
N ASP A 85 -11.17 10.59 -2.24
CA ASP A 85 -10.30 10.87 -3.40
C ASP A 85 -9.79 9.56 -4.00
N SER A 86 -9.47 9.61 -5.30
CA SER A 86 -8.79 8.55 -6.02
C SER A 86 -7.36 8.95 -6.40
N PHE A 87 -6.52 7.94 -6.55
CA PHE A 87 -5.17 8.06 -7.11
C PHE A 87 -5.09 7.22 -8.37
N ASP A 88 -4.92 7.89 -9.51
CA ASP A 88 -4.78 7.25 -10.81
C ASP A 88 -3.30 7.04 -11.14
N TYR A 89 -2.96 5.81 -11.56
CA TYR A 89 -1.61 5.46 -11.97
C TYR A 89 -1.63 4.53 -13.18
N LYS A 90 -1.33 5.08 -14.36
CA LYS A 90 -1.31 4.33 -15.63
C LYS A 90 -2.65 3.63 -15.90
N ASP A 91 -2.75 2.33 -15.65
CA ASP A 91 -3.90 1.46 -15.92
C ASP A 91 -4.70 1.09 -14.67
N LEU A 92 -4.41 1.70 -13.52
CA LEU A 92 -5.10 1.44 -12.25
C LEU A 92 -5.57 2.72 -11.59
N SER A 93 -6.63 2.61 -10.80
CA SER A 93 -7.13 3.66 -9.91
C SER A 93 -7.31 3.09 -8.50
N ILE A 94 -6.88 3.83 -7.49
CA ILE A 94 -6.99 3.46 -6.07
C ILE A 94 -7.88 4.50 -5.40
N GLU A 95 -9.05 4.08 -4.91
CA GLU A 95 -9.99 4.94 -4.19
C GLU A 95 -9.93 4.66 -2.69
N LEU A 96 -9.78 5.72 -1.88
CA LEU A 96 -9.85 5.59 -0.43
C LEU A 96 -11.29 5.71 0.07
N MET A 97 -11.75 4.65 0.73
CA MET A 97 -13.06 4.60 1.36
C MET A 97 -12.96 4.68 2.89
N PRO A 98 -13.96 5.28 3.58
CA PRO A 98 -14.04 5.20 5.03
C PRO A 98 -14.06 3.75 5.52
N SER A 99 -13.25 3.42 6.52
CA SER A 99 -13.19 2.06 7.10
C SER A 99 -14.49 1.64 7.80
N TYR A 100 -15.33 2.59 8.20
CA TYR A 100 -16.61 2.34 8.81
C TYR A 100 -17.70 3.07 8.02
N ASN A 101 -18.69 2.31 7.57
CA ASN A 101 -19.93 2.86 7.07
C ASN A 101 -20.79 3.22 8.30
N ILE A 102 -20.69 4.45 8.80
CA ILE A 102 -21.60 4.93 9.83
C ILE A 102 -22.95 5.16 9.15
N LYS A 103 -23.92 4.28 9.45
CA LYS A 103 -25.34 4.53 9.17
C LYS A 103 -25.93 5.44 10.24
#